data_AF-A0A935P0N5-F1
#
_entry.id   AF-A0A935P0N5-F1
#
_cell.length_a   1.000
_cell.length_b   1.000
_cell.length_c   1.000
_cell.angle_alpha   90.00
_cell.angle_beta   90.00
_cell.angle_gamma   90.00
#
_symmetry.space_group_name_H-M   'P 1'
#
loop_
_entity.id
_entity.type
_entity.pdbx_description
1 polymer ?
#
loop_
_entity_poly.entity_id
_entity_poly.type
_entity_poly.pdbx_seq_one_letter_code
_entity_poly.pdbx_strand_id
1 'polypeptide(L)'
;MDEPLGSRGRRGARGRRAGGAAGGGAARRAAARCAVPFGRQRRGSSAGGAAAPAAGSGAAAAPATAPAAPTAPAAPTAPGKNGKPAPKVPVESVDKNQTLGAAADRPWVAGVSPEDQAEALRHFREGNALLNDGVFVTAAKRYRDALAHWDHPAIHYNLALAMMNLDQPIDVYQSLTKALKYNPKDGPAPLDEDKYDRAKNYMLLAQKQVANVDISCDKPGAKVAVDGEVVFTGPGRYQGLVRVGKHSFVAEKAGYVTSVEAPYIGPGETMRFSLKLYSAEELTRHRRRWQRTWVPWAVVGGGGALAIASSFIYVSGRSEVRDFDALISKCGAAGCPITPELTDMRDSGTSKQTLAWVGFGLGAGTIATGLVLAYANRVRPYQIRPEDLPKEGGGPPAASLSLRPMIGPGLAGAAASFRF
;
A
#
# COMPACT_ATOMS: atom_id res chain seq x y z
N MET A 1 59.55 -19.37 -30.27
CA MET A 1 58.30 -18.83 -29.69
C MET A 1 57.73 -19.94 -28.80
N ASP A 2 58.39 -20.34 -27.71
CA ASP A 2 58.65 -19.55 -26.48
C ASP A 2 57.32 -18.99 -25.96
N GLU A 3 56.80 -19.22 -24.76
CA GLU A 3 57.18 -19.95 -23.54
C GLU A 3 55.88 -19.88 -22.64
N PRO A 4 55.81 -20.20 -21.32
CA PRO A 4 54.98 -21.30 -20.86
C PRO A 4 54.04 -20.97 -19.66
N LEU A 5 53.47 -22.06 -19.13
CA LEU A 5 52.91 -22.30 -17.80
C LEU A 5 53.29 -21.32 -16.67
N GLY A 6 52.28 -20.90 -15.89
CA GLY A 6 52.43 -20.16 -14.63
C GLY A 6 51.52 -20.69 -13.52
N SER A 7 52.05 -21.59 -12.70
CA SER A 7 51.53 -22.03 -11.40
C SER A 7 51.81 -21.02 -10.27
N ARG A 8 51.03 -21.11 -9.17
CA ARG A 8 51.22 -20.61 -7.76
C ARG A 8 49.97 -19.83 -7.31
N GLY A 9 49.35 -20.01 -6.15
CA GLY A 9 49.71 -20.67 -4.89
C GLY A 9 49.46 -19.71 -3.71
N ARG A 10 48.64 -20.12 -2.71
CA ARG A 10 48.54 -19.68 -1.28
C ARG A 10 47.13 -20.08 -0.78
N ARG A 11 46.86 -20.98 0.17
CA ARG A 11 47.38 -21.27 1.53
C ARG A 11 47.43 -20.07 2.49
N GLY A 12 46.49 -20.06 3.43
CA GLY A 12 46.52 -19.39 4.74
C GLY A 12 45.29 -19.89 5.55
N ALA A 13 45.44 -20.90 6.43
CA ALA A 13 45.79 -20.81 7.85
C ALA A 13 44.70 -20.07 8.68
N ARG A 14 43.82 -20.81 9.36
CA ARG A 14 43.88 -21.19 10.80
C ARG A 14 44.01 -20.00 11.77
N GLY A 15 42.94 -19.75 12.52
CA GLY A 15 42.96 -18.99 13.77
C GLY A 15 41.91 -19.53 14.74
N ARG A 16 42.33 -20.43 15.63
CA ARG A 16 41.59 -20.88 16.82
C ARG A 16 41.51 -19.72 17.82
N ARG A 17 40.40 -19.59 18.56
CA ARG A 17 40.45 -19.29 20.00
C ARG A 17 39.26 -19.90 20.72
N ALA A 18 39.61 -20.73 21.70
CA ALA A 18 38.76 -21.31 22.73
C ALA A 18 38.89 -20.48 24.03
N GLY A 19 37.94 -20.67 24.94
CA GLY A 19 37.89 -20.11 26.28
C GLY A 19 36.53 -19.43 26.48
N GLY A 20 35.55 -19.94 27.24
CA GLY A 20 35.61 -20.82 28.40
C GLY A 20 35.34 -19.98 29.65
N ALA A 21 34.17 -20.13 30.27
CA ALA A 21 33.95 -19.88 31.69
C ALA A 21 32.58 -20.41 32.13
N ALA A 22 32.63 -21.36 33.05
CA ALA A 22 31.52 -21.82 33.86
C ALA A 22 31.10 -20.74 34.86
N GLY A 23 29.84 -20.80 35.30
CA GLY A 23 29.33 -20.00 36.41
C GLY A 23 27.95 -20.49 36.82
N GLY A 24 27.92 -21.42 37.77
CA GLY A 24 26.69 -21.90 38.40
C GLY A 24 26.04 -20.82 39.28
N GLY A 25 24.75 -21.00 39.53
CA GLY A 25 23.98 -20.12 40.41
C GLY A 25 22.57 -20.64 40.61
N ALA A 26 22.44 -21.70 41.41
CA ALA A 26 21.16 -22.09 41.98
C ALA A 26 20.69 -21.04 42.99
N ALA A 27 19.48 -20.50 42.82
CA ALA A 27 18.78 -19.81 43.89
C ALA A 27 17.27 -20.04 43.76
N ARG A 28 16.75 -20.76 44.76
CA ARG A 28 15.35 -20.95 45.12
C ARG A 28 14.66 -19.62 45.44
N ARG A 29 13.32 -19.64 45.36
CA ARG A 29 12.27 -18.76 45.95
C ARG A 29 11.44 -18.13 44.83
N ALA A 30 10.14 -17.95 44.93
CA ALA A 30 9.12 -18.37 45.88
C ALA A 30 7.79 -18.21 45.14
N ALA A 31 6.81 -19.02 45.51
CA ALA A 31 5.44 -18.90 45.06
C ALA A 31 4.85 -17.54 45.49
N ALA A 32 4.11 -16.89 44.59
CA ALA A 32 3.08 -15.92 44.98
C ALA A 32 1.96 -15.96 43.94
N ARG A 33 0.89 -16.64 44.34
CA ARG A 33 -0.44 -16.58 43.74
C ARG A 33 -0.99 -15.16 43.95
N CYS A 34 -1.37 -14.46 42.89
CA CYS A 34 -2.29 -13.33 43.01
C CYS A 34 -3.60 -13.72 42.33
N ALA A 35 -4.53 -14.19 43.16
CA ALA A 35 -5.94 -14.31 42.84
C ALA A 35 -6.54 -12.89 42.75
N VAL A 36 -7.33 -12.65 41.70
CA VAL A 36 -8.12 -11.43 41.52
C VAL A 36 -9.49 -11.68 42.15
N PRO A 37 -9.93 -10.94 43.19
CA PRO A 37 -11.27 -11.09 43.71
C PRO A 37 -12.28 -10.24 42.92
N PHE A 38 -13.40 -10.89 42.62
CA PHE A 38 -14.66 -10.31 42.18
C PHE A 38 -15.10 -9.16 43.10
N GLY A 39 -15.22 -7.95 42.52
CA GLY A 39 -15.74 -6.75 43.16
C GLY A 39 -17.22 -6.54 42.85
N ARG A 40 -18.03 -6.67 43.90
CA ARG A 40 -19.49 -6.71 43.94
C ARG A 40 -20.13 -5.34 43.66
N GLN A 41 -21.19 -5.41 42.86
CA GLN A 41 -22.27 -4.46 42.62
C GLN A 41 -22.72 -3.69 43.87
N ARG A 42 -22.69 -2.35 43.81
CA ARG A 42 -23.43 -1.47 44.73
C ARG A 42 -24.43 -0.62 43.95
N ARG A 43 -25.72 -0.92 44.17
CA ARG A 43 -26.84 0.00 43.97
C ARG A 43 -26.68 1.16 44.96
N GLY A 44 -26.79 2.38 44.46
CA GLY A 44 -26.91 3.60 45.27
C GLY A 44 -28.01 4.47 44.66
N SER A 45 -29.05 4.70 45.45
CA SER A 45 -30.25 5.45 45.14
C SER A 45 -30.32 6.62 46.13
N SER A 46 -30.45 7.85 45.64
CA SER A 46 -30.95 9.06 46.34
C SER A 46 -30.94 10.20 45.32
N ALA A 47 -32.07 10.69 44.79
CA ALA A 47 -33.04 11.59 45.44
C ALA A 47 -32.40 12.91 45.92
N GLY A 48 -32.83 14.04 45.34
CA GLY A 48 -32.49 15.39 45.76
C GLY A 48 -32.58 16.41 44.62
N GLY A 49 -33.76 17.01 44.46
CA GLY A 49 -34.02 18.03 43.44
C GLY A 49 -33.73 19.46 43.89
N ALA A 50 -33.66 20.37 42.92
CA ALA A 50 -33.98 21.79 43.07
C ALA A 50 -34.30 22.39 41.68
N ALA A 51 -35.52 22.93 41.55
CA ALA A 51 -35.98 23.88 40.52
C ALA A 51 -35.27 25.24 40.72
N ALA A 52 -35.23 26.25 39.85
CA ALA A 52 -35.90 26.70 38.62
C ALA A 52 -35.00 27.82 37.98
N PRO A 53 -35.43 28.72 37.06
CA PRO A 53 -36.56 28.72 36.13
C PRO A 53 -36.15 28.97 34.66
N ALA A 54 -37.17 28.94 33.80
CA ALA A 54 -37.15 29.04 32.35
C ALA A 54 -37.20 30.48 31.79
N ALA A 55 -36.51 30.67 30.66
CA ALA A 55 -36.80 31.55 29.51
C ALA A 55 -35.71 31.23 28.46
N GLY A 56 -35.90 31.08 27.15
CA GLY A 56 -37.02 31.17 26.22
C GLY A 56 -36.48 30.82 24.82
N SER A 57 -37.40 30.50 23.91
CA SER A 57 -37.27 30.63 22.45
C SER A 57 -36.36 29.66 21.66
N GLY A 58 -36.95 28.53 21.28
CA GLY A 58 -37.23 28.19 19.88
C GLY A 58 -36.10 28.24 18.85
N ALA A 59 -35.44 27.10 18.63
CA ALA A 59 -34.87 26.73 17.33
C ALA A 59 -35.13 25.23 17.10
N ALA A 60 -35.92 24.93 16.07
CA ALA A 60 -36.26 23.57 15.67
C ALA A 60 -34.98 22.81 15.27
N ALA A 61 -34.64 21.79 16.04
CA ALA A 61 -33.57 20.85 15.71
C ALA A 61 -34.09 19.84 14.67
N ALA A 62 -33.46 19.83 13.49
CA ALA A 62 -33.63 18.77 12.51
C ALA A 62 -33.16 17.41 13.11
N PRO A 63 -33.81 16.29 12.75
CA PRO A 63 -33.41 14.98 13.25
C PRO A 63 -32.01 14.63 12.73
N ALA A 64 -31.13 14.26 13.66
CA ALA A 64 -29.81 13.71 13.38
C ALA A 64 -29.95 12.38 12.63
N THR A 65 -29.56 12.38 11.36
CA THR A 65 -29.36 11.18 10.55
C THR A 65 -28.19 10.40 11.14
N ALA A 66 -28.46 9.15 11.54
CA ALA A 66 -27.43 8.20 11.94
C ALA A 66 -26.41 8.00 10.79
N PRO A 67 -25.10 7.91 11.07
CA PRO A 67 -24.10 7.60 10.06
C PRO A 67 -24.34 6.17 9.54
N ALA A 68 -24.54 6.06 8.23
CA ALA A 68 -24.67 4.79 7.54
C ALA A 68 -23.41 3.92 7.77
N ALA A 69 -23.64 2.64 8.05
CA ALA A 69 -22.59 1.64 8.15
C ALA A 69 -21.73 1.60 6.87
N PRO A 70 -20.41 1.36 6.96
CA PRO A 70 -19.55 1.24 5.79
C PRO A 70 -20.05 0.06 4.93
N THR A 71 -20.53 0.39 3.73
CA THR A 71 -20.83 -0.59 2.68
C THR A 71 -19.57 -1.41 2.40
N ALA A 72 -19.70 -2.73 2.52
CA ALA A 72 -18.68 -3.68 2.13
C ALA A 72 -18.21 -3.38 0.69
N PRO A 73 -16.90 -3.46 0.38
CA PRO A 73 -16.42 -3.28 -0.97
C PRO A 73 -17.12 -4.27 -1.90
N ALA A 74 -17.71 -3.74 -2.98
CA ALA A 74 -18.37 -4.53 -4.00
C ALA A 74 -17.44 -5.64 -4.48
N ALA A 75 -17.93 -6.88 -4.46
CA ALA A 75 -17.24 -8.01 -5.05
C ALA A 75 -16.86 -7.67 -6.51
N PRO A 76 -15.65 -8.03 -6.96
CA PRO A 76 -15.22 -7.76 -8.33
C PRO A 76 -16.24 -8.35 -9.30
N THR A 77 -16.81 -7.47 -10.13
CA THR A 77 -17.68 -7.85 -11.25
C THR A 77 -16.96 -8.89 -12.11
N ALA A 78 -17.59 -10.06 -12.26
CA ALA A 78 -17.10 -11.13 -13.09
C ALA A 78 -16.75 -10.61 -14.50
N PRO A 79 -15.64 -11.08 -15.11
CA PRO A 79 -15.24 -10.64 -16.44
C PRO A 79 -16.37 -10.87 -17.45
N GLY A 80 -16.65 -9.85 -18.27
CA GLY A 80 -17.74 -9.86 -19.24
C GLY A 80 -17.68 -11.06 -20.19
N LYS A 81 -18.82 -11.71 -20.39
CA LYS A 81 -19.03 -12.92 -21.20
C LYS A 81 -18.83 -12.74 -22.72
N ASN A 82 -18.17 -11.67 -23.17
CA ASN A 82 -18.03 -11.33 -24.59
C ASN A 82 -16.66 -11.74 -25.19
N GLY A 83 -15.93 -12.64 -24.53
CA GLY A 83 -14.74 -13.26 -25.12
C GLY A 83 -15.13 -14.22 -26.24
N LYS A 84 -14.77 -13.89 -27.48
CA LYS A 84 -14.81 -14.82 -28.62
C LYS A 84 -14.10 -16.12 -28.17
N PRO A 85 -14.73 -17.31 -28.30
CA PRO A 85 -14.13 -18.55 -27.81
C PRO A 85 -12.75 -18.71 -28.44
N ALA A 86 -11.75 -18.97 -27.59
CA ALA A 86 -10.38 -19.20 -28.06
C ALA A 86 -10.41 -20.30 -29.14
N PRO A 87 -9.64 -20.16 -30.22
CA PRO A 87 -9.58 -21.17 -31.27
C PRO A 87 -9.22 -22.51 -30.62
N LYS A 88 -10.13 -23.49 -30.74
CA LYS A 88 -9.88 -24.86 -30.29
C LYS A 88 -8.67 -25.37 -31.06
N VAL A 89 -7.59 -25.67 -30.35
CA VAL A 89 -6.45 -26.38 -30.94
C VAL A 89 -7.00 -27.71 -31.47
N PRO A 90 -6.74 -28.08 -32.74
CA PRO A 90 -7.18 -29.36 -33.28
C PRO A 90 -6.75 -30.47 -32.32
N VAL A 91 -7.70 -31.29 -31.88
CA VAL A 91 -7.42 -32.42 -31.00
C VAL A 91 -6.65 -33.44 -31.84
N GLU A 92 -5.33 -33.44 -31.67
CA GLU A 92 -4.46 -34.41 -32.32
C GLU A 92 -4.79 -35.80 -31.77
N SER A 93 -5.13 -36.74 -32.66
CA SER A 93 -5.32 -38.13 -32.27
C SER A 93 -3.97 -38.73 -31.89
N VAL A 94 -3.83 -39.17 -30.65
CA VAL A 94 -2.63 -39.86 -30.16
C VAL A 94 -2.78 -41.37 -30.32
N ASP A 95 -1.70 -42.06 -30.65
CA ASP A 95 -1.73 -43.52 -30.74
C ASP A 95 -1.97 -44.15 -29.35
N LYS A 96 -3.09 -44.89 -29.21
CA LYS A 96 -3.49 -45.56 -27.96
C LYS A 96 -2.47 -46.62 -27.53
N ASN A 97 -1.69 -47.15 -28.47
CA ASN A 97 -0.69 -48.19 -28.23
C ASN A 97 0.76 -47.68 -28.36
N GLN A 98 0.97 -46.36 -28.35
CA GLN A 98 2.29 -45.76 -28.44
C GLN A 98 3.24 -46.39 -27.40
N THR A 99 4.38 -46.90 -27.88
CA THR A 99 5.44 -47.41 -27.02
C THR A 99 6.34 -46.26 -26.57
N LEU A 100 6.73 -46.28 -25.30
CA LEU A 100 7.75 -45.39 -24.74
C LEU A 100 9.06 -46.17 -24.79
N GLY A 101 9.89 -45.95 -25.81
CA GLY A 101 11.05 -46.80 -26.09
C GLY A 101 11.97 -46.97 -24.86
N ALA A 102 11.98 -48.19 -24.31
CA ALA A 102 12.60 -48.57 -23.03
C ALA A 102 14.08 -48.99 -23.13
N ALA A 103 14.79 -48.55 -24.17
CA ALA A 103 16.20 -48.90 -24.33
C ALA A 103 17.02 -48.39 -23.12
N ALA A 104 17.72 -49.30 -22.45
CA ALA A 104 18.37 -49.09 -21.15
C ALA A 104 19.40 -47.94 -21.14
N ASP A 105 19.98 -47.60 -22.29
CA ASP A 105 21.02 -46.58 -22.42
C ASP A 105 20.48 -45.13 -22.49
N ARG A 106 19.17 -44.93 -22.34
CA ARG A 106 18.54 -43.60 -22.47
C ARG A 106 18.54 -42.85 -21.12
N PRO A 107 18.88 -41.54 -21.10
CA PRO A 107 18.96 -40.76 -19.85
C PRO A 107 17.66 -40.72 -19.03
N TRP A 108 16.51 -40.83 -19.67
CA TRP A 108 15.19 -40.83 -19.00
C TRP A 108 14.72 -42.24 -18.60
N VAL A 109 15.48 -43.30 -18.91
CA VAL A 109 15.22 -44.68 -18.46
C VAL A 109 16.08 -45.03 -17.24
N ALA A 110 17.18 -44.31 -17.03
CA ALA A 110 18.15 -44.58 -15.98
C ALA A 110 17.49 -44.62 -14.58
N GLY A 111 17.60 -45.76 -13.91
CA GLY A 111 17.12 -45.96 -12.54
C GLY A 111 15.63 -46.29 -12.40
N VAL A 112 14.89 -46.47 -13.51
CA VAL A 112 13.46 -46.82 -13.47
C VAL A 112 13.30 -48.34 -13.57
N SER A 113 12.62 -48.94 -12.59
CA SER A 113 12.38 -50.39 -12.55
C SER A 113 11.49 -50.85 -13.73
N PRO A 114 11.62 -52.11 -14.20
CA PRO A 114 10.71 -52.64 -15.20
C PRO A 114 9.24 -52.63 -14.74
N GLU A 115 8.98 -52.83 -13.44
CA GLU A 115 7.61 -52.72 -12.90
C GLU A 115 7.07 -51.30 -13.03
N ASP A 116 7.85 -50.28 -12.67
CA ASP A 116 7.45 -48.87 -12.80
C ASP A 116 7.26 -48.47 -14.27
N GLN A 117 8.10 -48.96 -15.18
CA GLN A 117 7.91 -48.74 -16.61
C GLN A 117 6.60 -49.35 -17.11
N ALA A 118 6.25 -50.56 -16.65
CA ALA A 118 5.00 -51.22 -17.02
C ALA A 118 3.77 -50.48 -16.47
N GLU A 119 3.82 -50.03 -15.21
CA GLU A 119 2.76 -49.24 -14.58
C GLU A 119 2.58 -47.86 -15.24
N ALA A 120 3.68 -47.17 -15.51
CA ALA A 120 3.67 -45.91 -16.26
C ALA A 120 3.05 -46.10 -17.65
N LEU A 121 3.41 -47.17 -18.38
CA LEU A 121 2.84 -47.50 -19.68
C LEU A 121 1.33 -47.78 -19.61
N ARG A 122 0.87 -48.49 -18.56
CA ARG A 122 -0.56 -48.73 -18.33
C ARG A 122 -1.31 -47.41 -18.20
N HIS A 123 -0.88 -46.53 -17.30
CA HIS A 123 -1.50 -45.22 -17.10
C HIS A 123 -1.38 -44.32 -18.34
N PHE A 124 -0.25 -44.37 -19.06
CA PHE A 124 -0.06 -43.61 -20.29
C PHE A 124 -1.04 -44.01 -21.40
N ARG A 125 -1.26 -45.31 -21.62
CA ARG A 125 -2.22 -45.81 -22.61
C ARG A 125 -3.66 -45.44 -22.25
N GLU A 126 -4.02 -45.57 -20.97
CA GLU A 126 -5.32 -45.10 -20.46
C GLU A 126 -5.49 -43.59 -20.72
N GLY A 127 -4.46 -42.79 -20.43
CA GLY A 127 -4.41 -41.36 -20.73
C GLY A 127 -4.62 -41.07 -22.22
N ASN A 128 -3.95 -41.80 -23.11
CA ASN A 128 -4.10 -41.65 -24.57
C ASN A 128 -5.51 -41.99 -25.05
N ALA A 129 -6.14 -43.03 -24.49
CA ALA A 129 -7.54 -43.35 -24.79
C ALA A 129 -8.46 -42.18 -24.38
N LEU A 130 -8.32 -41.69 -23.14
CA LEU A 130 -9.11 -40.57 -22.62
C LEU A 130 -8.87 -39.26 -23.38
N LEU A 131 -7.64 -38.99 -23.83
CA LEU A 131 -7.30 -37.80 -24.62
C LEU A 131 -8.05 -37.82 -25.97
N ASN A 132 -8.01 -38.96 -26.67
CA ASN A 132 -8.73 -39.15 -27.93
C ASN A 132 -10.25 -39.04 -27.76
N ASP A 133 -10.77 -39.50 -26.62
CA ASP A 133 -12.19 -39.43 -26.29
C ASP A 133 -12.61 -38.03 -25.78
N GLY A 134 -11.68 -37.06 -25.70
CA GLY A 134 -11.93 -35.68 -25.28
C GLY A 134 -12.11 -35.48 -23.77
N VAL A 135 -11.78 -36.49 -22.95
CA VAL A 135 -11.92 -36.46 -21.49
C VAL A 135 -10.66 -35.90 -20.83
N PHE A 136 -10.37 -34.63 -21.10
CA PHE A 136 -9.06 -34.00 -20.82
C PHE A 136 -8.66 -33.97 -19.33
N VAL A 137 -9.60 -33.75 -18.41
CA VAL A 137 -9.31 -33.71 -16.96
C VAL A 137 -8.80 -35.07 -16.47
N THR A 138 -9.50 -36.14 -16.86
CA THR A 138 -9.13 -37.51 -16.48
C THR A 138 -7.86 -37.95 -17.20
N ALA A 139 -7.69 -37.57 -18.48
CA ALA A 139 -6.46 -37.83 -19.22
C ALA A 139 -5.24 -37.18 -18.53
N ALA A 140 -5.33 -35.90 -18.16
CA ALA A 140 -4.28 -35.19 -17.43
C ALA A 140 -3.96 -35.87 -16.08
N LYS A 141 -4.98 -36.34 -15.35
CA LYS A 141 -4.76 -37.14 -14.14
C LYS A 141 -3.97 -38.42 -14.44
N ARG A 142 -4.37 -39.20 -15.45
CA ARG A 142 -3.68 -40.45 -15.82
C ARG A 142 -2.24 -40.23 -16.25
N TYR A 143 -1.95 -39.14 -16.97
CA TYR A 143 -0.57 -38.81 -17.30
C TYR A 143 0.26 -38.42 -16.06
N ARG A 144 -0.33 -37.74 -15.07
CA ARG A 144 0.36 -37.48 -13.78
C ARG A 144 0.60 -38.78 -13.00
N ASP A 145 -0.38 -39.68 -12.97
CA ASP A 145 -0.22 -41.02 -12.37
C ASP A 145 0.93 -41.77 -13.08
N ALA A 146 1.04 -41.70 -14.41
CA ALA A 146 2.15 -42.29 -15.18
C ALA A 146 3.51 -41.66 -14.86
N LEU A 147 3.57 -40.32 -14.75
CA LEU A 147 4.79 -39.58 -14.41
C LEU A 147 5.29 -39.84 -12.99
N ALA A 148 4.41 -40.29 -12.09
CA ALA A 148 4.80 -40.69 -10.73
C ALA A 148 5.65 -41.98 -10.75
N HIS A 149 5.47 -42.84 -11.74
CA HIS A 149 6.27 -44.05 -11.95
C HIS A 149 7.45 -43.81 -12.88
N TRP A 150 7.28 -43.00 -13.93
CA TRP A 150 8.31 -42.75 -14.93
C TRP A 150 8.27 -41.32 -15.48
N ASP A 151 9.27 -40.50 -15.12
CA ASP A 151 9.42 -39.12 -15.60
C ASP A 151 9.88 -39.06 -17.08
N HIS A 152 9.00 -39.44 -18.00
CA HIS A 152 9.31 -39.60 -19.41
C HIS A 152 8.91 -38.37 -20.25
N PRO A 153 9.78 -37.83 -21.13
CA PRO A 153 9.49 -36.62 -21.92
C PRO A 153 8.26 -36.73 -22.84
N ALA A 154 8.01 -37.91 -23.44
CA ALA A 154 6.81 -38.11 -24.26
C ALA A 154 5.50 -38.13 -23.44
N ILE A 155 5.55 -38.50 -22.15
CA ILE A 155 4.37 -38.42 -21.28
C ILE A 155 4.08 -36.94 -20.97
N HIS A 156 5.12 -36.13 -20.73
CA HIS A 156 4.96 -34.67 -20.58
C HIS A 156 4.37 -34.00 -21.83
N TYR A 157 4.76 -34.45 -23.02
CA TYR A 157 4.17 -33.94 -24.27
C TYR A 157 2.66 -34.19 -24.32
N ASN A 158 2.20 -35.43 -24.10
CA ASN A 158 0.77 -35.74 -24.11
C ASN A 158 0.01 -35.07 -22.95
N LEU A 159 0.63 -34.93 -21.78
CA LEU A 159 0.08 -34.15 -20.67
C LEU A 159 -0.12 -32.68 -21.08
N ALA A 160 0.83 -32.07 -21.78
CA ALA A 160 0.68 -30.71 -22.30
C ALA A 160 -0.48 -30.59 -23.30
N LEU A 161 -0.68 -31.60 -24.18
CA LEU A 161 -1.84 -31.63 -25.08
C LEU A 161 -3.17 -31.63 -24.31
N ALA A 162 -3.27 -32.43 -23.25
CA ALA A 162 -4.44 -32.44 -22.38
C ALA A 162 -4.65 -31.08 -21.70
N MET A 163 -3.59 -30.48 -21.15
CA MET A 163 -3.65 -29.22 -20.40
C MET A 163 -3.94 -27.99 -21.27
N MET A 164 -3.55 -28.00 -22.55
CA MET A 164 -3.94 -26.96 -23.51
C MET A 164 -5.46 -26.90 -23.71
N ASN A 165 -6.13 -28.06 -23.71
CA ASN A 165 -7.59 -28.13 -23.80
C ASN A 165 -8.30 -27.73 -22.49
N LEU A 166 -7.56 -27.65 -21.38
CA LEU A 166 -8.05 -27.19 -20.07
C LEU A 166 -7.75 -25.72 -19.79
N ASP A 167 -7.14 -24.98 -20.73
CA ASP A 167 -6.69 -23.59 -20.55
C ASP A 167 -5.75 -23.41 -19.33
N GLN A 168 -4.81 -24.35 -19.17
CA GLN A 168 -3.78 -24.35 -18.10
C GLN A 168 -2.39 -24.00 -18.67
N PRO A 169 -2.13 -22.76 -19.10
CA PRO A 169 -0.92 -22.40 -19.85
C PRO A 169 0.38 -22.53 -19.04
N ILE A 170 0.32 -22.37 -17.71
CA ILE A 170 1.48 -22.53 -16.83
C ILE A 170 1.95 -23.98 -16.84
N ASP A 171 1.02 -24.92 -16.63
CA ASP A 171 1.34 -26.34 -16.63
C ASP A 171 1.77 -26.81 -18.03
N VAL A 172 1.13 -26.30 -19.09
CA VAL A 172 1.54 -26.56 -20.49
C VAL A 172 2.99 -26.15 -20.72
N TYR A 173 3.37 -24.93 -20.32
CA TYR A 173 4.73 -24.43 -20.46
C TYR A 173 5.73 -25.33 -19.70
N GLN A 174 5.43 -25.71 -18.46
CA GLN A 174 6.29 -26.56 -17.65
C GLN A 174 6.45 -27.96 -18.24
N SER A 175 5.36 -28.60 -18.66
CA SER A 175 5.41 -29.93 -19.28
C SER A 175 6.12 -29.91 -20.63
N LEU A 176 5.88 -28.92 -21.50
CA LEU A 176 6.61 -28.79 -22.76
C LEU A 176 8.10 -28.55 -22.53
N THR A 177 8.49 -27.85 -21.47
CA THR A 177 9.89 -27.62 -21.11
C THR A 177 10.57 -28.96 -20.79
N LYS A 178 9.89 -29.83 -20.06
CA LYS A 178 10.37 -31.19 -19.74
C LYS A 178 10.37 -32.10 -20.98
N ALA A 179 9.35 -32.00 -21.83
CA ALA A 179 9.26 -32.77 -23.07
C ALA A 179 10.39 -32.43 -24.07
N LEU A 180 10.75 -31.15 -24.17
CA LEU A 180 11.77 -30.64 -25.08
C LEU A 180 13.21 -30.71 -24.51
N LYS A 181 13.39 -31.27 -23.30
CA LYS A 181 14.70 -31.35 -22.63
C LYS A 181 15.75 -32.10 -23.44
N TYR A 182 15.34 -33.09 -24.23
CA TYR A 182 16.22 -33.92 -25.05
C TYR A 182 15.93 -33.70 -26.54
N ASN A 183 16.91 -33.18 -27.26
CA ASN A 183 16.81 -32.85 -28.66
C ASN A 183 17.11 -34.07 -29.54
N PRO A 184 16.26 -34.43 -30.52
CA PRO A 184 16.49 -35.59 -31.41
C PRO A 184 17.80 -35.56 -32.18
N LYS A 185 18.40 -34.38 -32.41
CA LYS A 185 19.66 -34.23 -33.14
C LYS A 185 20.90 -34.64 -32.32
N ASP A 186 20.76 -34.65 -31.00
CA ASP A 186 21.88 -34.85 -30.07
C ASP A 186 21.97 -36.30 -29.56
N GLY A 187 21.08 -37.20 -30.00
CA GLY A 187 21.08 -38.61 -29.61
C GLY A 187 19.73 -39.30 -29.77
N PRO A 188 19.51 -40.46 -29.10
CA PRO A 188 18.20 -41.09 -29.03
C PRO A 188 17.15 -40.06 -28.61
N ALA A 189 16.02 -40.01 -29.31
CA ALA A 189 14.97 -39.03 -29.07
C ALA A 189 13.78 -39.67 -28.33
N PRO A 190 13.23 -39.02 -27.29
CA PRO A 190 12.01 -39.50 -26.64
C PRO A 190 10.75 -39.15 -27.45
N LEU A 191 10.84 -38.14 -28.31
CA LEU A 191 9.81 -37.70 -29.25
C LEU A 191 10.33 -37.90 -30.68
N ASP A 192 9.43 -38.27 -31.59
CA ASP A 192 9.72 -38.19 -33.03
C ASP A 192 9.93 -36.74 -33.48
N GLU A 193 10.59 -36.55 -34.64
CA GLU A 193 10.96 -35.20 -35.14
C GLU A 193 9.73 -34.31 -35.32
N ASP A 194 8.65 -34.86 -35.86
CA ASP A 194 7.40 -34.11 -36.08
C ASP A 194 6.76 -33.67 -34.75
N LYS A 195 6.69 -34.54 -33.74
CA LYS A 195 6.19 -34.19 -32.39
C LYS A 195 7.08 -33.19 -31.70
N TYR A 196 8.40 -33.32 -31.87
CA TYR A 196 9.35 -32.37 -31.29
C TYR A 196 9.15 -30.97 -31.87
N ASP A 197 8.97 -30.84 -33.19
CA ASP A 197 8.69 -29.56 -33.83
C ASP A 197 7.31 -29.01 -33.48
N ARG A 198 6.28 -29.87 -33.35
CA ARG A 198 4.98 -29.46 -32.81
C ARG A 198 5.10 -28.96 -31.36
N ALA A 199 5.84 -29.67 -30.52
CA ALA A 199 6.07 -29.28 -29.13
C ALA A 199 6.75 -27.90 -29.01
N LYS A 200 7.70 -27.57 -29.89
CA LYS A 200 8.29 -26.21 -29.98
C LYS A 200 7.25 -25.17 -30.35
N ASN A 201 6.40 -25.44 -31.34
CA ASN A 201 5.35 -24.52 -31.74
C ASN A 201 4.35 -24.27 -30.60
N TYR A 202 3.94 -25.33 -29.89
CA TYR A 202 3.10 -25.20 -28.70
C TYR A 202 3.80 -24.43 -27.58
N MET A 203 5.11 -24.62 -27.39
CA MET A 203 5.89 -23.89 -26.40
C MET A 203 5.87 -22.39 -26.70
N LEU A 204 6.02 -21.98 -27.97
CA LEU A 204 5.96 -20.58 -28.38
C LEU A 204 4.57 -19.97 -28.11
N LEU A 205 3.49 -20.75 -28.26
CA LEU A 205 2.14 -20.29 -27.93
C LEU A 205 1.95 -20.16 -26.41
N ALA A 206 2.39 -21.16 -25.64
CA ALA A 206 2.32 -21.14 -24.18
C ALA A 206 3.14 -19.99 -23.57
N GLN A 207 4.34 -19.72 -24.11
CA GLN A 207 5.19 -18.61 -23.67
C GLN A 207 4.52 -17.24 -23.84
N LYS A 208 3.62 -17.08 -24.82
CA LYS A 208 2.81 -15.85 -24.98
C LYS A 208 1.68 -15.73 -23.97
N GLN A 209 1.38 -16.79 -23.22
CA GLN A 209 0.31 -16.84 -22.22
C GLN A 209 0.84 -16.87 -20.78
N VAL A 210 2.15 -16.98 -20.59
CA VAL A 210 2.81 -16.98 -19.29
C VAL A 210 3.84 -15.86 -19.18
N ALA A 211 4.12 -15.45 -17.96
CA ALA A 211 5.13 -14.47 -17.63
C ALA A 211 5.88 -14.91 -16.37
N ASN A 212 7.15 -14.50 -16.26
CA ASN A 212 7.93 -14.76 -15.06
C ASN A 212 7.75 -13.59 -14.10
N VAL A 213 7.46 -13.88 -12.84
CA VAL A 213 7.40 -12.88 -11.78
C VAL A 213 8.48 -13.15 -10.76
N ASP A 214 9.04 -12.06 -10.28
CA ASP A 214 10.08 -12.06 -9.27
C ASP A 214 9.69 -11.07 -8.17
N ILE A 215 9.24 -11.63 -7.06
CA ILE A 215 8.63 -10.88 -5.96
C ILE A 215 9.59 -10.92 -4.78
N SER A 216 9.88 -9.75 -4.20
CA SER A 216 10.72 -9.61 -3.01
C SER A 216 9.98 -8.87 -1.91
N CYS A 217 10.19 -9.27 -0.66
CA CYS A 217 9.73 -8.55 0.51
C CYS A 217 10.77 -8.67 1.63
N ASP A 218 11.28 -7.52 2.09
CA ASP A 218 12.37 -7.46 3.08
C ASP A 218 11.86 -7.47 4.52
N LYS A 219 10.55 -7.29 4.74
CA LYS A 219 10.01 -7.19 6.10
C LYS A 219 9.84 -8.59 6.72
N PRO A 220 10.43 -8.87 7.90
CA PRO A 220 10.30 -10.15 8.56
C PRO A 220 8.87 -10.37 9.06
N GLY A 221 8.37 -11.59 8.87
CA GLY A 221 7.02 -12.01 9.27
C GLY A 221 5.90 -11.48 8.36
N ALA A 222 6.23 -10.85 7.23
CA ALA A 222 5.24 -10.43 6.25
C ALA A 222 4.79 -11.64 5.42
N LYS A 223 3.48 -11.88 5.32
CA LYS A 223 2.92 -12.89 4.44
C LYS A 223 2.78 -12.29 3.06
N VAL A 224 3.37 -12.93 2.05
CA VAL A 224 3.27 -12.51 0.65
C VAL A 224 2.40 -13.51 -0.10
N ALA A 225 1.38 -13.00 -0.78
CA ALA A 225 0.45 -13.78 -1.56
C ALA A 225 0.39 -13.31 -3.01
N VAL A 226 0.21 -14.27 -3.93
CA VAL A 226 -0.04 -14.06 -5.36
C VAL A 226 -1.44 -14.59 -5.63
N ASP A 227 -2.35 -13.73 -6.08
CA ASP A 227 -3.75 -14.08 -6.38
C ASP A 227 -4.47 -14.79 -5.22
N GLY A 228 -4.10 -14.46 -3.98
CA GLY A 228 -4.67 -15.02 -2.75
C GLY A 228 -3.95 -16.26 -2.21
N GLU A 229 -3.01 -16.86 -2.95
CA GLU A 229 -2.19 -17.96 -2.46
C GLU A 229 -0.91 -17.45 -1.81
N VAL A 230 -0.67 -17.81 -0.55
CA VAL A 230 0.54 -17.40 0.19
C VAL A 230 1.74 -18.17 -0.34
N VAL A 231 2.63 -17.47 -1.04
CA VAL A 231 3.83 -18.06 -1.67
C VAL A 231 5.02 -18.13 -0.72
N PHE A 232 5.18 -17.15 0.19
CA PHE A 232 6.23 -17.18 1.22
C PHE A 232 5.91 -16.24 2.39
N THR A 233 6.64 -16.41 3.49
CA THR A 233 6.66 -15.46 4.62
C THR A 233 8.05 -14.84 4.72
N GLY A 234 8.11 -13.51 4.74
CA GLY A 234 9.34 -12.72 4.65
C GLY A 234 10.27 -12.83 5.87
N PRO A 235 11.54 -12.42 5.73
CA PRO A 235 12.12 -11.85 4.51
C PRO A 235 12.40 -12.93 3.46
N GLY A 236 12.20 -12.63 2.18
CA GLY A 236 12.38 -13.63 1.13
C GLY A 236 12.11 -13.12 -0.27
N ARG A 237 12.33 -14.02 -1.23
CA ARG A 237 12.11 -13.81 -2.65
C ARG A 237 11.39 -15.02 -3.24
N TYR A 238 10.43 -14.77 -4.11
CA TYR A 238 9.71 -15.79 -4.85
C TYR A 238 9.88 -15.56 -6.35
N GLN A 239 10.24 -16.62 -7.07
CA GLN A 239 10.27 -16.64 -8.53
C GLN A 239 9.28 -17.68 -9.01
N GLY A 240 8.34 -17.26 -9.85
CA GLY A 240 7.28 -18.13 -10.33
C GLY A 240 6.75 -17.71 -11.68
N LEU A 241 6.03 -18.63 -12.31
CA LEU A 241 5.27 -18.36 -13.52
C LEU A 241 3.86 -17.96 -13.14
N VAL A 242 3.34 -16.91 -13.78
CA VAL A 242 1.94 -16.50 -13.70
C VAL A 242 1.38 -16.38 -15.11
N ARG A 243 0.05 -16.34 -15.22
CA ARG A 243 -0.61 -16.09 -16.50
C ARG A 243 -0.33 -14.64 -16.95
N VAL A 244 -0.49 -14.38 -18.23
CA VAL A 244 -0.54 -13.00 -18.75
C VAL A 244 -1.88 -12.39 -18.37
N GLY A 245 -1.88 -11.16 -17.85
CA GLY A 245 -3.10 -10.48 -17.43
C GLY A 245 -2.94 -9.64 -16.17
N LYS A 246 -4.06 -9.35 -15.50
CA LYS A 246 -4.09 -8.65 -14.21
C LYS A 246 -3.90 -9.69 -13.10
N HIS A 247 -2.89 -9.46 -12.27
CA HIS A 247 -2.61 -10.27 -11.09
C HIS A 247 -2.56 -9.40 -9.86
N SER A 248 -2.81 -9.97 -8.70
CA SER A 248 -2.72 -9.26 -7.42
C SER A 248 -1.57 -9.79 -6.58
N PHE A 249 -0.67 -8.88 -6.21
CA PHE A 249 0.45 -9.15 -5.31
C PHE A 249 0.17 -8.46 -3.99
N VAL A 250 0.00 -9.23 -2.93
CA VAL A 250 -0.38 -8.74 -1.61
C VAL A 250 0.72 -9.06 -0.62
N ALA A 251 1.20 -8.04 0.08
CA ALA A 251 2.00 -8.22 1.29
C ALA A 251 1.19 -7.77 2.50
N GLU A 252 1.10 -8.62 3.51
CA GLU A 252 0.37 -8.37 4.75
C GLU A 252 1.25 -8.62 5.97
N LYS A 253 1.18 -7.72 6.95
CA LYS A 253 1.81 -7.90 8.26
C LYS A 253 1.04 -7.14 9.33
N ALA A 254 0.84 -7.75 10.49
CA ALA A 254 0.21 -7.07 11.64
C ALA A 254 0.99 -5.80 12.03
N GLY A 255 0.27 -4.68 12.19
CA GLY A 255 0.85 -3.36 12.49
C GLY A 255 1.34 -2.58 11.26
N TYR A 256 1.22 -3.14 10.06
CA TYR A 256 1.56 -2.47 8.80
C TYR A 256 0.30 -2.31 7.94
N VAL A 257 0.31 -1.33 7.06
CA VAL A 257 -0.73 -1.19 6.04
C VAL A 257 -0.47 -2.23 4.94
N THR A 258 -1.49 -3.00 4.59
CA THR A 258 -1.42 -4.00 3.51
C THR A 258 -1.04 -3.33 2.20
N SER A 259 0.02 -3.82 1.57
CA SER A 259 0.44 -3.36 0.25
C SER A 259 -0.19 -4.26 -0.81
N VAL A 260 -0.94 -3.67 -1.74
CA VAL A 260 -1.59 -4.38 -2.84
C VAL A 260 -1.13 -3.77 -4.15
N GLU A 261 -0.40 -4.53 -4.95
CA GLU A 261 -0.01 -4.15 -6.31
C GLU A 261 -0.79 -5.02 -7.30
N ALA A 262 -1.50 -4.37 -8.24
CA ALA A 262 -2.29 -5.05 -9.26
C ALA A 262 -1.90 -4.66 -10.70
N PRO A 263 -0.63 -4.87 -11.10
CA PRO A 263 -0.15 -4.49 -12.42
C PRO A 263 -0.69 -5.43 -13.51
N TYR A 264 -0.72 -4.92 -14.75
CA TYR A 264 -0.91 -5.76 -15.92
C TYR A 264 0.45 -6.38 -16.31
N ILE A 265 0.50 -7.70 -16.38
CA ILE A 265 1.71 -8.46 -16.70
C ILE A 265 1.66 -8.84 -18.18
N GLY A 266 2.68 -8.41 -18.92
CA GLY A 266 2.84 -8.71 -20.34
C GLY A 266 3.43 -10.11 -20.60
N PRO A 267 3.31 -10.62 -21.84
CA PRO A 267 3.84 -11.93 -22.22
C PRO A 267 5.37 -11.99 -22.23
N GLY A 268 5.95 -13.07 -21.71
CA GLY A 268 7.38 -13.37 -21.81
C GLY A 268 8.34 -12.44 -21.05
N GLU A 269 7.86 -11.36 -20.45
CA GLU A 269 8.68 -10.44 -19.64
C GLU A 269 8.89 -11.00 -18.22
N THR A 270 10.08 -10.77 -17.66
CA THR A 270 10.32 -11.02 -16.23
C THR A 270 10.04 -9.75 -15.45
N MET A 271 8.88 -9.72 -14.78
CA MET A 271 8.46 -8.57 -13.99
C MET A 271 8.98 -8.68 -12.57
N ARG A 272 9.68 -7.64 -12.11
CA ARG A 272 10.24 -7.57 -10.75
C ARG A 272 9.39 -6.66 -9.87
N PHE A 273 8.94 -7.19 -8.75
CA PHE A 273 8.14 -6.47 -7.75
C PHE A 273 8.86 -6.46 -6.40
N SER A 274 8.92 -5.28 -5.79
CA SER A 274 9.47 -5.09 -4.44
C SER A 274 8.35 -4.58 -3.56
N LEU A 275 7.73 -5.51 -2.83
CA LEU A 275 6.58 -5.21 -1.99
C LEU A 275 7.05 -4.56 -0.69
N LYS A 276 6.93 -3.23 -0.63
CA LYS A 276 7.27 -2.42 0.54
C LYS A 276 6.07 -2.32 1.46
N LEU A 277 6.25 -2.70 2.71
CA LEU A 277 5.27 -2.52 3.79
C LEU A 277 5.64 -1.32 4.64
N TYR A 278 4.68 -0.43 4.85
CA TYR A 278 4.81 0.76 5.68
C TYR A 278 3.92 0.64 6.91
N SER A 279 4.45 1.09 8.05
CA SER A 279 3.67 1.25 9.27
C SER A 279 2.73 2.45 9.16
N ALA A 280 1.65 2.47 9.95
CA ALA A 280 0.74 3.61 10.01
C ALA A 280 1.46 4.91 10.42
N GLU A 281 2.50 4.81 11.25
CA GLU A 281 3.33 5.94 11.68
C GLU A 281 4.18 6.50 10.52
N GLU A 282 4.79 5.64 9.70
CA GLU A 282 5.57 6.06 8.52
C GLU A 282 4.71 6.76 7.46
N LEU A 283 3.44 6.34 7.31
CA LEU A 283 2.48 6.95 6.40
C LEU A 283 1.80 8.20 6.96
N THR A 284 1.94 8.47 8.27
CA THR A 284 1.34 9.65 8.88
C THR A 284 2.25 10.86 8.66
N ARG A 285 1.78 11.81 7.85
CA ARG A 285 2.40 13.14 7.74
C ARG A 285 1.59 14.17 8.51
N HIS A 286 2.28 15.23 8.87
CA HIS A 286 1.72 16.33 9.63
C HIS A 286 1.60 17.55 8.72
N ARG A 287 0.37 18.00 8.46
CA ARG A 287 0.13 19.24 7.71
C ARG A 287 -0.41 20.30 8.66
N ARG A 288 0.16 21.50 8.53
CA ARG A 288 -0.40 22.74 9.08
C ARG A 288 -1.11 23.49 7.96
N ARG A 289 -2.16 24.25 8.31
CA ARG A 289 -2.91 25.04 7.32
C ARG A 289 -2.03 26.14 6.71
N TRP A 290 -1.13 26.72 7.52
CA TRP A 290 -0.14 27.70 7.08
C TRP A 290 1.27 27.24 7.45
N GLN A 291 2.19 27.33 6.48
CA GLN A 291 3.61 26.99 6.70
C GLN A 291 4.29 27.96 7.68
N ARG A 292 3.90 29.24 7.64
CA ARG A 292 4.43 30.28 8.55
C ARG A 292 3.73 30.20 9.89
N THR A 293 4.38 29.59 10.88
CA THR A 293 3.84 29.41 12.24
C THR A 293 3.69 30.72 13.02
N TRP A 294 4.37 31.79 12.61
CA TRP A 294 4.35 33.08 13.30
C TRP A 294 3.11 33.94 13.01
N VAL A 295 2.41 33.70 11.89
CA VAL A 295 1.31 34.59 11.45
C VAL A 295 0.20 34.73 12.49
N PRO A 296 -0.35 33.66 13.09
CA PRO A 296 -1.35 33.81 14.15
C PRO A 296 -0.83 34.58 15.37
N TRP A 297 0.44 34.37 15.74
CA TRP A 297 1.05 35.04 16.89
C TRP A 297 1.34 36.51 16.63
N ALA A 298 1.67 36.90 15.39
CA ALA A 298 1.80 38.30 15.03
C ALA A 298 0.44 39.03 15.07
N VAL A 299 -0.65 38.36 14.67
CA VAL A 299 -2.01 38.93 14.79
C VAL A 299 -2.37 39.14 16.27
N VAL A 300 -2.12 38.15 17.13
CA VAL A 300 -2.34 38.27 18.59
C VAL A 300 -1.46 39.39 19.18
N GLY A 301 -0.16 39.40 18.84
CA GLY A 301 0.79 40.40 19.34
C GLY A 301 0.44 41.82 18.90
N GLY A 302 0.03 42.00 17.64
CA GLY A 302 -0.45 43.28 17.11
C GLY A 302 -1.71 43.77 17.83
N GLY A 303 -2.69 42.88 18.06
CA GLY A 303 -3.88 43.21 18.85
C GLY A 303 -3.57 43.57 20.30
N GLY A 304 -2.62 42.86 20.93
CA GLY A 304 -2.14 43.16 22.27
C GLY A 304 -1.46 44.53 22.37
N ALA A 305 -0.59 44.86 21.41
CA ALA A 305 0.05 46.18 21.35
C ALA A 305 -0.97 47.31 21.19
N LEU A 306 -2.01 47.12 20.36
CA LEU A 306 -3.10 48.08 20.19
C LEU A 306 -3.90 48.28 21.48
N ALA A 307 -4.20 47.20 22.20
CA ALA A 307 -4.89 47.28 23.48
C ALA A 307 -4.06 48.01 24.55
N ILE A 308 -2.74 47.78 24.59
CA ILE A 308 -1.81 48.49 25.48
C ILE A 308 -1.78 49.98 25.14
N ALA A 309 -1.63 50.36 23.87
CA ALA A 309 -1.64 51.75 23.43
C ALA A 309 -2.97 52.44 23.78
N SER A 310 -4.10 51.76 23.57
CA SER A 310 -5.44 52.25 23.92
C SER A 310 -5.59 52.47 25.43
N SER A 311 -4.93 51.66 26.26
CA SER A 311 -4.88 51.83 27.72
C SER A 311 -4.18 53.13 28.14
N PHE A 312 -3.06 53.47 27.49
CA PHE A 312 -2.37 54.74 27.75
C PHE A 312 -3.24 55.94 27.36
N ILE A 313 -3.91 55.90 26.20
CA ILE A 313 -4.83 56.96 25.76
C ILE A 313 -6.01 57.09 26.73
N TYR A 314 -6.58 55.97 27.20
CA TYR A 314 -7.67 55.97 28.17
C TYR A 314 -7.27 56.63 29.50
N VAL A 315 -6.09 56.29 30.03
CA VAL A 315 -5.59 56.88 31.29
C VAL A 315 -5.35 58.37 31.13
N SER A 316 -4.78 58.82 30.01
CA SER A 316 -4.61 60.24 29.70
C SER A 316 -5.94 60.98 29.55
N GLY A 317 -6.93 60.38 28.89
CA GLY A 317 -8.28 60.97 28.81
C GLY A 317 -8.97 61.04 30.17
N ARG A 318 -8.69 60.08 31.08
CA ARG A 318 -9.25 60.08 32.44
C ARG A 318 -8.64 61.16 33.34
N SER A 319 -7.37 61.51 33.17
CA SER A 319 -6.78 62.63 33.91
C SER A 319 -7.43 63.96 33.51
N GLU A 320 -7.64 64.20 32.22
CA GLU A 320 -8.29 65.45 31.73
C GLU A 320 -9.73 65.60 32.26
N VAL A 321 -10.50 64.52 32.27
CA VAL A 321 -11.85 64.55 32.84
C VAL A 321 -11.82 64.80 34.35
N ARG A 322 -10.85 64.24 35.08
CA ARG A 322 -10.69 64.51 36.52
C ARG A 322 -10.28 65.95 36.80
N ASP A 323 -9.41 66.52 35.98
CA ASP A 323 -8.99 67.91 36.10
C ASP A 323 -10.17 68.86 35.81
N PHE A 324 -10.99 68.54 34.81
CA PHE A 324 -12.25 69.22 34.52
C PHE A 324 -13.24 69.14 35.71
N ASP A 325 -13.48 67.94 36.26
CA ASP A 325 -14.36 67.74 37.42
C ASP A 325 -13.84 68.49 38.66
N ALA A 326 -12.52 68.50 38.87
CA ALA A 326 -11.88 69.22 39.95
C ALA A 326 -12.05 70.74 39.80
N LEU A 327 -11.97 71.27 38.57
CA LEU A 327 -12.26 72.68 38.30
C LEU A 327 -13.72 73.02 38.54
N ILE A 328 -14.66 72.16 38.11
CA ILE A 328 -16.09 72.36 38.35
C ILE A 328 -16.43 72.31 39.83
N SER A 329 -15.81 71.40 40.59
CA SER A 329 -16.07 71.27 42.04
C SER A 329 -15.71 72.51 42.85
N LYS A 330 -14.83 73.38 42.32
CA LYS A 330 -14.46 74.66 42.94
C LYS A 330 -15.49 75.76 42.70
N CYS A 331 -16.34 75.61 41.69
CA CYS A 331 -17.48 76.50 41.50
C CYS A 331 -18.59 76.05 42.45
N GLY A 332 -18.89 76.87 43.46
CA GLY A 332 -19.95 76.59 44.42
C GLY A 332 -21.35 76.55 43.78
N ALA A 333 -22.40 76.68 44.60
CA ALA A 333 -23.80 76.53 44.17
C ALA A 333 -24.26 77.46 43.02
N ALA A 334 -23.49 78.51 42.69
CA ALA A 334 -23.78 79.44 41.59
C ALA A 334 -23.37 78.91 40.19
N GLY A 335 -22.66 77.78 40.10
CA GLY A 335 -22.17 77.20 38.84
C GLY A 335 -20.91 77.89 38.28
N CYS A 336 -20.20 77.22 37.36
CA CYS A 336 -19.09 77.84 36.61
C CYS A 336 -19.60 78.48 35.32
N PRO A 337 -19.02 79.62 34.87
CA PRO A 337 -19.17 80.04 33.48
C PRO A 337 -18.49 79.01 32.56
N ILE A 338 -19.19 78.55 31.53
CA ILE A 338 -18.64 77.64 30.52
C ILE A 338 -17.63 78.41 29.67
N THR A 339 -16.35 78.30 30.01
CA THR A 339 -15.26 78.85 29.19
C THR A 339 -14.94 77.90 28.04
N PRO A 340 -14.47 78.40 26.88
CA PRO A 340 -14.02 77.55 25.78
C PRO A 340 -12.97 76.52 26.20
N GLU A 341 -12.10 76.88 27.15
CA GLU A 341 -11.08 76.00 27.73
C GLU A 341 -11.69 74.83 28.51
N LEU A 342 -12.77 75.07 29.28
CA LEU A 342 -13.48 74.02 30.00
C LEU A 342 -14.13 73.04 29.01
N THR A 343 -14.76 73.57 27.95
CA THR A 343 -15.40 72.76 26.91
C THR A 343 -14.36 71.93 26.15
N ASP A 344 -13.23 72.52 25.77
CA ASP A 344 -12.14 71.82 25.07
C ASP A 344 -11.54 70.69 25.92
N MET A 345 -11.35 70.91 27.23
CA MET A 345 -10.86 69.87 28.15
C MET A 345 -11.83 68.69 28.24
N ARG A 346 -13.15 68.96 28.31
CA ARG A 346 -14.19 67.93 28.30
C ARG A 346 -14.24 67.19 26.96
N ASP A 347 -14.22 67.92 25.85
CA ASP A 347 -14.33 67.36 24.51
C ASP A 347 -13.08 66.54 24.13
N SER A 348 -11.87 67.01 24.51
CA SER A 348 -10.63 66.23 24.41
C SER A 348 -10.71 64.95 25.23
N GLY A 349 -11.08 65.05 26.51
CA GLY A 349 -11.17 63.89 27.41
C GLY A 349 -12.16 62.84 26.92
N THR A 350 -13.35 63.28 26.47
CA THR A 350 -14.39 62.38 25.93
C THR A 350 -14.00 61.79 24.57
N SER A 351 -13.33 62.55 23.70
CA SER A 351 -12.79 62.05 22.43
C SER A 351 -11.71 61.00 22.66
N LYS A 352 -10.77 61.23 23.60
CA LYS A 352 -9.73 60.26 23.96
C LYS A 352 -10.33 58.97 24.55
N GLN A 353 -11.32 59.09 25.43
CA GLN A 353 -12.00 57.90 25.99
C GLN A 353 -12.75 57.13 24.90
N THR A 354 -13.45 57.81 24.00
CA THR A 354 -14.15 57.18 22.87
C THR A 354 -13.17 56.46 21.95
N LEU A 355 -12.07 57.13 21.58
CA LEU A 355 -11.00 56.55 20.77
C LEU A 355 -10.39 55.31 21.45
N ALA A 356 -10.16 55.36 22.76
CA ALA A 356 -9.66 54.22 23.51
C ALA A 356 -10.62 53.03 23.51
N TRP A 357 -11.94 53.24 23.66
CA TRP A 357 -12.93 52.16 23.58
C TRP A 357 -12.98 51.50 22.21
N VAL A 358 -12.92 52.30 21.14
CA VAL A 358 -12.80 51.77 19.77
C VAL A 358 -11.51 50.96 19.62
N GLY A 359 -10.39 51.48 20.13
CA GLY A 359 -9.10 50.78 20.15
C GLY A 359 -9.13 49.46 20.92
N PHE A 360 -9.79 49.40 22.08
CA PHE A 360 -10.01 48.17 22.83
C PHE A 360 -10.85 47.16 22.06
N GLY A 361 -11.94 47.60 21.40
CA GLY A 361 -12.78 46.73 20.58
C GLY A 361 -12.00 46.10 19.43
N LEU A 362 -11.22 46.90 18.70
CA LEU A 362 -10.35 46.42 17.62
C LEU A 362 -9.23 45.49 18.14
N GLY A 363 -8.58 45.86 19.25
CA GLY A 363 -7.56 45.04 19.90
C GLY A 363 -8.09 43.69 20.34
N ALA A 364 -9.24 43.66 21.02
CA ALA A 364 -9.89 42.43 21.46
C ALA A 364 -10.32 41.55 20.26
N GLY A 365 -10.92 42.16 19.23
CA GLY A 365 -11.32 41.44 18.02
C GLY A 365 -10.15 40.80 17.27
N THR A 366 -9.02 41.50 17.16
CA THR A 366 -7.80 40.97 16.53
C THR A 366 -7.15 39.87 17.37
N ILE A 367 -7.11 40.00 18.70
CA ILE A 367 -6.64 38.92 19.58
C ILE A 367 -7.51 37.66 19.41
N ALA A 368 -8.85 37.79 19.47
CA ALA A 368 -9.76 36.67 19.28
C ALA A 368 -9.56 35.99 17.92
N THR A 369 -9.42 36.79 16.85
CA THR A 369 -9.12 36.30 15.51
C THR A 369 -7.79 35.56 15.45
N GLY A 370 -6.72 36.11 16.05
CA GLY A 370 -5.41 35.48 16.12
C GLY A 370 -5.42 34.14 16.86
N LEU A 371 -6.19 34.03 17.95
CA LEU A 371 -6.39 32.78 18.69
C LEU A 371 -7.14 31.73 17.86
N VAL A 372 -8.19 32.13 17.13
CA VAL A 372 -8.91 31.25 16.20
C VAL A 372 -7.98 30.75 15.09
N LEU A 373 -7.14 31.64 14.52
CA LEU A 373 -6.13 31.28 13.53
C LEU A 373 -5.09 30.30 14.12
N ALA A 374 -4.64 30.51 15.36
CA ALA A 374 -3.68 29.64 16.03
C ALA A 374 -4.28 28.24 16.26
N TYR A 375 -5.54 28.17 16.70
CA TYR A 375 -6.28 26.93 16.84
C TYR A 375 -6.48 26.21 15.50
N ALA A 376 -6.85 26.95 14.46
CA ALA A 376 -7.01 26.41 13.11
C ALA A 376 -5.69 25.93 12.48
N ASN A 377 -4.54 26.50 12.91
CA ASN A 377 -3.20 26.10 12.45
C ASN A 377 -2.58 24.94 13.24
N ARG A 378 -3.36 24.24 14.08
CA ARG A 378 -2.90 23.04 14.77
C ARG A 378 -2.47 21.97 13.77
N VAL A 379 -1.45 21.22 14.13
CA VAL A 379 -0.96 20.09 13.34
C VAL A 379 -2.05 19.05 13.24
N ARG A 380 -2.46 18.69 12.02
CA ARG A 380 -3.38 17.56 11.79
C ARG A 380 -2.60 16.41 11.16
N PRO A 381 -2.64 15.20 11.76
CA PRO A 381 -2.14 14.01 11.09
C PRO A 381 -3.06 13.70 9.90
N TYR A 382 -2.45 13.39 8.76
CA TYR A 382 -3.15 12.83 7.61
C TYR A 382 -2.33 11.67 7.07
N GLN A 383 -3.01 10.63 6.61
CA GLN A 383 -2.37 9.45 6.05
C GLN A 383 -2.12 9.68 4.56
N ILE A 384 -0.88 9.46 4.15
CA ILE A 384 -0.48 9.45 2.75
C ILE A 384 -0.59 8.02 2.23
N ARG A 385 -1.00 7.85 0.97
CA ARG A 385 -1.02 6.53 0.35
C ARG A 385 0.41 6.08 0.03
N PRO A 386 0.75 4.79 0.13
CA PRO A 386 2.06 4.29 -0.24
C PRO A 386 2.53 4.73 -1.64
N GLU A 387 1.59 4.86 -2.59
CA GLU A 387 1.86 5.30 -3.96
C GLU A 387 2.37 6.76 -4.07
N ASP A 388 2.02 7.62 -3.12
CA ASP A 388 2.38 9.04 -3.09
C ASP A 388 3.72 9.29 -2.38
N LEU A 389 4.31 8.26 -1.75
CA LEU A 389 5.63 8.40 -1.14
C LEU A 389 6.66 8.66 -2.25
N PRO A 390 7.49 9.71 -2.13
CA PRO A 390 8.57 9.93 -3.08
C PRO A 390 9.44 8.68 -3.10
N LYS A 391 9.50 8.01 -4.26
CA LYS A 391 10.33 6.83 -4.45
C LYS A 391 11.75 7.23 -4.06
N GLU A 392 12.36 6.53 -3.10
CA GLU A 392 13.75 6.78 -2.70
C GLU A 392 14.64 6.76 -3.94
N GLY A 393 15.19 7.92 -4.34
CA GLY A 393 16.00 8.09 -5.56
C GLY A 393 15.29 8.76 -6.74
N GLY A 394 13.96 8.91 -6.70
CA GLY A 394 13.25 9.86 -7.55
C GLY A 394 13.42 11.25 -6.96
N GLY A 395 14.13 12.14 -7.66
CA GLY A 395 14.14 13.56 -7.31
C GLY A 395 12.71 14.12 -7.16
N PRO A 396 12.54 15.34 -6.60
CA PRO A 396 11.22 15.96 -6.52
C PRO A 396 10.51 15.82 -7.87
N PRO A 397 9.22 15.43 -7.91
CA PRO A 397 8.51 15.21 -9.16
C PRO A 397 8.72 16.44 -10.03
N ALA A 398 9.55 16.30 -11.06
CA ALA A 398 9.82 17.40 -11.96
C ALA A 398 8.46 17.81 -12.51
N ALA A 399 8.11 19.09 -12.33
CA ALA A 399 6.86 19.62 -12.85
C ALA A 399 6.73 19.18 -14.31
N SER A 400 5.83 18.24 -14.59
CA SER A 400 5.75 17.63 -15.90
C SER A 400 5.01 18.61 -16.81
N LEU A 401 5.76 19.41 -17.57
CA LEU A 401 5.23 20.27 -18.61
C LEU A 401 4.79 19.38 -19.78
N SER A 402 3.48 19.12 -19.90
CA SER A 402 2.93 18.46 -21.08
C SER A 402 2.49 19.52 -22.08
N LEU A 403 3.32 19.73 -23.10
CA LEU A 403 3.01 20.55 -24.29
C LEU A 403 2.29 19.68 -25.32
N ARG A 404 1.04 20.03 -25.66
CA ARG A 404 0.29 19.39 -26.74
C ARG A 404 0.14 20.38 -27.90
N PRO A 405 0.65 20.08 -29.10
CA PRO A 405 0.36 20.89 -30.27
C PRO A 405 -1.12 20.76 -30.63
N MET A 406 -1.75 21.86 -30.99
CA MET A 406 -3.14 21.92 -31.45
C MET A 406 -3.15 22.52 -32.86
N ILE A 407 -3.62 21.74 -33.83
CA ILE A 407 -3.76 22.14 -35.23
C ILE A 407 -5.25 22.07 -35.58
N GLY A 408 -5.86 23.21 -35.88
CA GLY A 408 -7.22 23.33 -36.38
C GLY A 408 -7.29 24.22 -37.63
N PRO A 409 -8.40 24.20 -38.40
CA PRO A 409 -8.55 25.05 -39.57
C PRO A 409 -8.47 26.52 -39.16
N GLY A 410 -7.36 27.19 -39.50
CA GLY A 410 -7.10 28.59 -39.17
C GLY A 410 -6.39 28.85 -37.84
N LEU A 411 -5.95 27.82 -37.09
CA LEU A 411 -5.24 28.02 -35.83
C LEU A 411 -4.16 26.95 -35.60
N ALA A 412 -2.90 27.38 -35.49
CA ALA A 412 -1.79 26.57 -35.01
C ALA A 412 -1.35 27.12 -33.65
N GLY A 413 -1.38 26.30 -32.61
CA GLY A 413 -0.98 26.70 -31.27
C GLY A 413 -0.47 25.53 -30.43
N ALA A 414 0.00 25.82 -29.22
CA ALA A 414 0.38 24.81 -28.24
C ALA A 414 -0.39 25.03 -26.93
N ALA A 415 -0.99 23.96 -26.40
CA ALA A 415 -1.49 23.95 -25.04
C ALA A 415 -0.39 23.41 -24.11
N ALA A 416 0.03 24.23 -23.16
CA ALA A 416 0.86 23.77 -22.04
C ALA A 416 -0.06 23.41 -20.87
N SER A 417 0.10 22.20 -20.34
CA SER A 417 -0.55 21.78 -19.10
C SER A 417 0.53 21.51 -18.04
N PHE A 418 0.35 22.12 -16.86
CA PHE A 418 1.19 21.91 -15.69
C PHE A 418 0.44 21.04 -14.70
N ARG A 419 1.08 19.97 -14.23
CA ARG A 419 0.61 19.19 -13.08
C ARG A 419 1.54 19.47 -11.92
N PHE A 420 0.99 20.05 -10.85
CA PHE A 420 1.68 20.33 -9.59
C PHE A 420 1.27 19.32 -8.53
#